data_AF-A0A355GM40-F1
#
_entry.id   AF-A0A355GM40-F1
#
_cell.length_a   1.000
_cell.length_b   1.000
_cell.length_c   1.000
_cell.angle_alpha   90.00
_cell.angle_beta   90.00
_cell.angle_gamma   90.00
#
_symmetry.space_group_name_H-M   'P 1'
#
loop_
_entity.id
_entity.type
_entity.pdbx_description
1 polymer ?
#
loop_
_entity_poly.entity_id
_entity_poly.type
_entity_poly.pdbx_seq_one_letter_code
_entity_poly.pdbx_strand_id
1 'polypeptide(L)'
;MNEEVRKAIQELNDRNQRITEILDLLGTRFSNSEAEVDHIRKLTRSLLIDLEIDAKAGKAVRRPNGIPNPCREDFVPPAYQAYWVLYFQLDLEKHPIENNWPEALSMAQIFLESELMFLEHRNQGS
;
A
#
# COMPACT_ATOMS: atom_id res chain seq x y z
N MET A 1 -8.21 -22.03 2.23
CA MET A 1 -8.07 -20.63 1.79
C MET A 1 -8.85 -20.40 0.50
N ASN A 2 -9.81 -19.47 0.52
CA ASN A 2 -10.59 -19.04 -0.66
C ASN A 2 -9.65 -18.39 -1.71
N GLU A 3 -9.89 -18.64 -3.00
CA GLU A 3 -9.15 -18.05 -4.13
C GLU A 3 -9.10 -16.52 -4.05
N GLU A 4 -10.21 -15.89 -3.66
CA GLU A 4 -10.31 -14.44 -3.50
C GLU A 4 -9.34 -13.92 -2.43
N VAL A 5 -9.19 -14.70 -1.35
CA VAL A 5 -8.28 -14.35 -0.25
C VAL A 5 -6.83 -14.58 -0.65
N ARG A 6 -6.52 -15.68 -1.36
CA ARG A 6 -5.17 -15.90 -1.90
C ARG A 6 -4.76 -14.75 -2.83
N LYS A 7 -5.68 -14.33 -3.69
CA LYS A 7 -5.45 -13.21 -4.61
C LYS A 7 -5.23 -11.90 -3.84
N ALA A 8 -6.01 -11.61 -2.80
CA ALA A 8 -5.81 -10.42 -1.97
C ALA A 8 -4.45 -10.42 -1.26
N ILE A 9 -4.02 -11.57 -0.73
CA ILE A 9 -2.69 -11.74 -0.12
C ILE A 9 -1.58 -11.47 -1.16
N GLN A 10 -1.70 -12.05 -2.36
CA GLN A 10 -0.73 -11.82 -3.43
C GLN A 10 -0.68 -10.34 -3.82
N GLU A 11 -1.85 -9.72 -4.01
CA GLU A 11 -1.96 -8.31 -4.34
C GLU A 11 -1.27 -7.44 -3.28
N LEU A 12 -1.53 -7.67 -1.98
CA LEU A 12 -0.90 -6.93 -0.87
C LEU A 12 0.62 -7.12 -0.84
N ASN A 13 1.12 -8.35 -1.02
CA ASN A 13 2.55 -8.63 -1.12
C ASN A 13 3.18 -7.85 -2.29
N ASP A 14 2.52 -7.78 -3.44
CA ASP A 14 3.01 -7.01 -4.59
C ASP A 14 3.05 -5.50 -4.31
N ARG A 15 2.13 -4.95 -3.49
CA ARG A 15 2.20 -3.53 -3.07
C ARG A 15 3.36 -3.32 -2.09
N ASN A 16 3.51 -4.20 -1.10
CA ASN A 16 4.61 -4.13 -0.12
C ASN A 16 5.98 -4.22 -0.80
N GLN A 17 6.16 -5.15 -1.74
CA GLN A 17 7.40 -5.29 -2.48
C GLN A 17 7.76 -4.03 -3.27
N ARG A 18 6.76 -3.37 -3.88
CA ARG A 18 6.97 -2.09 -4.56
C ARG A 18 7.33 -0.97 -3.59
N ILE A 19 6.75 -0.92 -2.39
CA ILE A 19 7.16 0.06 -1.39
C ILE A 19 8.61 -0.17 -0.98
N THR A 20 9.01 -1.41 -0.74
CA THR A 20 10.42 -1.76 -0.44
C THR A 20 11.35 -1.34 -1.57
N GLU A 21 11.00 -1.64 -2.83
CA GLU A 21 11.79 -1.21 -3.99
C GLU A 21 11.96 0.31 -4.05
N ILE A 22 10.88 1.07 -3.84
CA ILE A 22 10.93 2.53 -3.81
C ILE A 22 11.82 3.01 -2.66
N LEU A 23 11.69 2.44 -1.46
CA LEU A 23 12.51 2.79 -0.30
C LEU A 23 14.00 2.48 -0.53
N ASP A 24 14.32 1.34 -1.13
CA ASP A 24 15.70 0.98 -1.48
C ASP A 24 16.30 1.94 -2.51
N LEU A 25 15.51 2.36 -3.50
CA LEU A 25 15.92 3.38 -4.47
C LEU A 25 16.13 4.74 -3.80
N LEU A 26 15.36 5.09 -2.77
CA LEU A 26 15.55 6.32 -1.99
C LEU A 26 16.77 6.25 -1.04
N GLY A 27 17.07 5.06 -0.51
CA GLY A 27 18.12 4.84 0.48
C GLY A 27 19.51 4.53 -0.10
N THR A 28 19.57 3.92 -1.30
CA THR A 28 20.81 3.88 -2.09
C THR A 28 21.17 5.31 -2.45
N ARG A 29 22.42 5.73 -2.20
CA ARG A 29 22.86 7.13 -2.38
C ARG A 29 22.43 7.63 -3.75
N PHE A 30 21.34 8.40 -3.75
CA PHE A 30 20.79 9.04 -4.93
C PHE A 30 21.93 9.77 -5.63
N SER A 31 22.35 9.24 -6.78
CA SER A 31 22.97 10.13 -7.74
C SER A 31 21.81 11.03 -8.17
N ASN A 32 21.93 12.35 -8.10
CA ASN A 32 20.81 13.25 -8.41
C ASN A 32 20.50 13.26 -9.94
N SER A 33 20.42 12.10 -10.57
CA SER A 33 20.06 11.93 -11.96
C SER A 33 18.54 12.03 -12.07
N GLU A 34 18.08 12.99 -12.87
CA GLU A 34 16.67 13.16 -13.22
C GLU A 34 16.03 11.84 -13.71
N ALA A 35 16.82 10.96 -14.35
CA ALA A 35 16.33 9.65 -14.80
C ALA A 35 15.96 8.71 -13.64
N GLU A 36 16.69 8.75 -12.53
CA GLU A 36 16.40 7.94 -11.33
C GLU A 36 15.18 8.51 -10.59
N VAL A 37 15.08 9.83 -10.49
CA VAL A 37 13.90 10.51 -9.93
C VAL A 37 12.64 10.16 -10.73
N ASP A 38 12.70 10.23 -12.06
CA ASP A 38 11.59 9.87 -12.93
C ASP A 38 11.19 8.40 -12.82
N HIS A 39 12.17 7.51 -12.63
CA HIS A 39 11.89 6.10 -12.39
C HIS A 39 11.12 5.88 -11.08
N ILE A 40 11.56 6.51 -9.99
CA ILE A 40 10.86 6.45 -8.70
C ILE A 40 9.44 7.01 -8.82
N ARG A 41 9.27 8.20 -9.42
CA ARG A 41 7.95 8.80 -9.61
C ARG A 41 7.00 7.87 -10.38
N LYS A 42 7.50 7.17 -11.41
CA LYS A 42 6.70 6.19 -12.17
C LYS A 42 6.27 5.01 -11.30
N LEU A 43 7.20 4.43 -10.51
CA LEU A 43 6.88 3.34 -9.60
C LEU A 43 5.87 3.76 -8.54
N THR A 44 6.09 4.91 -7.91
CA THR A 44 5.19 5.48 -6.89
C THR A 44 3.81 5.80 -7.45
N ARG A 45 3.72 6.37 -8.66
CA ARG A 45 2.43 6.65 -9.32
C ARG A 45 1.68 5.36 -9.65
N SER A 46 2.38 4.32 -10.10
CA SER A 46 1.79 2.99 -10.34
C SER A 46 1.25 2.38 -9.04
N LEU A 47 2.02 2.45 -7.96
CA LEU A 47 1.59 2.01 -6.63
C LEU A 47 0.33 2.78 -6.16
N LEU A 48 0.31 4.10 -6.31
CA LEU A 48 -0.82 4.94 -5.92
C LEU A 48 -2.10 4.58 -6.69
N ILE A 49 -2.00 4.29 -7.99
CA ILE A 49 -3.15 3.86 -8.81
C ILE A 49 -3.72 2.54 -8.29
N ASP A 50 -2.86 1.55 -8.01
CA ASP A 50 -3.32 0.26 -7.49
C ASP A 50 -3.98 0.39 -6.12
N LEU A 51 -3.39 1.20 -5.23
CA LEU A 51 -3.97 1.49 -3.92
C LEU A 51 -5.29 2.27 -4.03
N GLU A 52 -5.42 3.18 -5.00
CA GLU A 52 -6.66 3.90 -5.29
C GLU A 52 -7.75 2.94 -5.78
N ILE A 53 -7.39 1.99 -6.66
CA ILE A 53 -8.30 0.94 -7.13
C ILE A 53 -8.76 0.08 -5.95
N ASP A 54 -7.84 -0.35 -5.09
CA ASP A 54 -8.17 -1.17 -3.92
C ASP A 54 -9.07 -0.38 -2.94
N ALA A 55 -8.77 0.90 -2.72
CA ALA A 55 -9.57 1.82 -1.91
C ALA A 55 -10.98 2.03 -2.48
N LYS A 56 -11.12 2.28 -3.79
CA LYS A 56 -12.42 2.51 -4.48
C LYS A 56 -13.25 1.25 -4.59
N ALA A 57 -12.61 0.10 -4.82
CA ALA A 57 -13.29 -1.19 -4.83
C ALA A 57 -13.84 -1.55 -3.45
N GLY A 58 -13.51 -0.78 -2.41
CA GLY A 58 -13.82 -1.14 -1.04
C GLY A 58 -13.21 -2.49 -0.70
N LYS A 59 -12.07 -2.85 -1.33
CA LYS A 59 -11.20 -3.98 -0.96
C LYS A 59 -10.51 -3.64 0.36
N ALA A 60 -11.30 -3.31 1.36
CA ALA A 60 -11.07 -3.86 2.66
C ALA A 60 -11.12 -5.38 2.52
N VAL A 61 -10.26 -6.08 3.20
CA VAL A 61 -10.41 -7.52 3.50
C VAL A 61 -11.72 -7.84 4.27
N ARG A 62 -12.64 -6.88 4.40
CA ARG A 62 -13.97 -7.07 4.99
C ARG A 62 -15.04 -7.64 4.07
N ARG A 63 -14.78 -7.92 2.78
CA ARG A 63 -15.77 -8.67 1.96
C ARG A 63 -15.21 -9.81 1.09
N PRO A 64 -14.51 -10.81 1.66
CA PRO A 64 -14.69 -12.20 1.26
C PRO A 64 -16.01 -12.71 1.88
N ASN A 65 -16.81 -13.41 1.08
CA ASN A 65 -18.15 -13.87 1.45
C ASN A 65 -18.18 -14.64 2.80
N GLY A 66 -18.89 -14.09 3.80
CA GLY A 66 -19.21 -14.75 5.08
C GLY A 66 -18.71 -14.05 6.37
N ILE A 67 -19.61 -13.27 7.01
CA ILE A 67 -19.56 -12.74 8.42
C ILE A 67 -18.79 -11.41 8.67
N PRO A 68 -19.32 -10.42 9.45
CA PRO A 68 -20.70 -9.95 9.67
C PRO A 68 -20.88 -8.47 9.22
N ASN A 69 -22.07 -7.90 9.46
CA ASN A 69 -22.50 -6.52 9.22
C ASN A 69 -21.43 -5.43 9.47
N PRO A 70 -21.53 -4.24 8.82
CA PRO A 70 -20.52 -3.18 8.86
C PRO A 70 -20.27 -2.75 10.32
N CYS A 71 -19.23 -3.30 10.94
CA CYS A 71 -18.82 -2.85 12.26
C CYS A 71 -18.14 -1.48 12.10
N ARG A 72 -18.97 -0.45 12.37
CA ARG A 72 -18.69 0.97 12.58
C ARG A 72 -18.43 1.79 11.33
N GLU A 73 -19.20 2.87 11.17
CA GLU A 73 -19.04 3.92 10.16
C GLU A 73 -17.64 4.56 10.19
N ASP A 74 -16.86 4.30 11.25
CA ASP A 74 -15.52 4.85 11.48
C ASP A 74 -14.36 3.89 11.10
N PHE A 75 -14.62 2.67 10.60
CA PHE A 75 -13.54 1.75 10.26
C PHE A 75 -12.98 2.00 8.86
N VAL A 76 -11.74 2.50 8.81
CA VAL A 76 -10.97 2.67 7.58
C VAL A 76 -10.01 1.49 7.41
N PRO A 77 -10.11 0.69 6.33
CA PRO A 77 -9.23 -0.45 6.09
C PRO A 77 -7.77 -0.01 5.94
N PRO A 78 -6.79 -0.80 6.39
CA PRO A 78 -5.37 -0.41 6.30
C PRO A 78 -4.91 -0.10 4.87
N ALA A 79 -5.36 -0.84 3.84
CA ALA A 79 -5.06 -0.50 2.45
C ALA A 79 -5.55 0.91 2.04
N TYR A 80 -6.69 1.33 2.59
CA TYR A 80 -7.23 2.68 2.39
C TYR A 80 -6.41 3.73 3.16
N GLN A 81 -5.95 3.40 4.37
CA GLN A 81 -5.04 4.25 5.15
C GLN A 81 -3.71 4.45 4.42
N ALA A 82 -3.14 3.37 3.86
CA ALA A 82 -1.94 3.42 3.04
C ALA A 82 -2.11 4.33 1.83
N TYR A 83 -3.22 4.19 1.09
CA TYR A 83 -3.56 5.08 -0.03
C TYR A 83 -3.59 6.56 0.41
N TRP A 84 -4.28 6.86 1.50
CA TRP A 84 -4.44 8.24 1.97
C TRP A 84 -3.13 8.87 2.41
N VAL A 85 -2.31 8.13 3.17
CA VAL A 85 -0.98 8.59 3.59
C VAL A 85 -0.17 8.99 2.37
N LEU A 86 -0.09 8.12 1.37
CA LEU A 86 0.70 8.41 0.18
C LEU A 86 0.09 9.53 -0.67
N TYR A 87 -1.23 9.54 -0.87
CA TYR A 87 -1.91 10.56 -1.68
C TYR A 87 -1.75 11.98 -1.12
N PHE A 88 -1.78 12.14 0.21
CA PHE A 88 -1.70 13.46 0.85
C PHE A 88 -0.27 13.88 1.19
N GLN A 89 0.65 12.94 1.42
CA GLN A 89 2.01 13.28 1.85
C GLN A 89 3.01 13.29 0.68
N LEU A 90 2.76 12.54 -0.39
CA LEU A 90 3.63 12.54 -1.55
C LEU A 90 3.23 13.64 -2.54
N ASP A 91 4.12 14.60 -2.72
CA ASP A 91 4.06 15.53 -3.84
C ASP A 91 4.94 15.00 -4.96
N LEU A 92 4.32 14.37 -5.96
CA LEU A 92 5.04 13.77 -7.09
C LEU A 92 5.78 14.79 -7.96
N GLU A 93 5.45 16.08 -7.85
CA GLU A 93 6.13 17.14 -8.61
C GLU A 93 7.40 17.63 -7.91
N LYS A 94 7.56 17.36 -6.61
CA LYS A 94 8.77 17.68 -5.85
C LYS A 94 9.80 16.56 -5.92
N HIS A 95 11.02 16.86 -5.45
CA HIS A 95 12.04 15.83 -5.34
C HIS A 95 11.67 14.87 -4.18
N PRO A 96 11.80 13.55 -4.34
CA PRO A 96 11.35 12.58 -3.32
C PRO A 96 11.93 12.78 -1.91
N ILE A 97 13.18 13.23 -1.81
CA ILE A 97 13.83 13.50 -0.52
C ILE A 97 13.32 14.77 0.18
N GLU A 98 12.65 15.68 -0.52
CA GLU A 98 12.26 16.99 0.01
C GLU A 98 10.95 16.94 0.81
N ASN A 99 10.23 15.82 0.76
CA ASN A 99 8.85 15.74 1.22
C ASN A 99 8.55 14.51 2.10
N ASN A 100 9.52 14.04 2.89
CA ASN A 100 9.36 12.89 3.80
C ASN A 100 8.81 11.63 3.11
N TRP A 101 9.16 11.42 1.83
CA TRP A 101 8.69 10.24 1.10
C TRP A 101 9.06 8.94 1.81
N PRO A 102 10.29 8.76 2.34
CA PRO A 102 10.63 7.54 3.06
C PRO A 102 9.68 7.27 4.23
N GLU A 103 9.38 8.28 5.04
CA GLU A 103 8.49 8.14 6.20
C GLU A 103 7.06 7.81 5.78
N ALA A 104 6.53 8.48 4.75
CA ALA A 104 5.19 8.21 4.22
C ALA A 104 5.08 6.79 3.65
N LEU A 105 6.10 6.35 2.90
CA LEU A 105 6.19 5.00 2.34
C LEU A 105 6.29 3.93 3.44
N SER A 106 7.16 4.11 4.43
CA SER A 106 7.25 3.20 5.57
C SER A 106 5.94 3.13 6.36
N MET A 107 5.25 4.25 6.54
CA MET A 107 3.95 4.26 7.21
C MET A 107 2.88 3.51 6.40
N ALA A 108 2.85 3.69 5.07
CA ALA A 108 1.96 2.94 4.19
C ALA A 108 2.24 1.43 4.24
N GLN A 109 3.51 1.02 4.29
CA GLN A 109 3.93 -0.37 4.41
C GLN A 109 3.39 -1.01 5.70
N ILE A 110 3.51 -0.32 6.84
CA ILE A 110 2.97 -0.81 8.13
C ILE A 110 1.46 -1.10 8.02
N PHE A 111 0.70 -0.23 7.36
CA PHE A 111 -0.73 -0.46 7.16
C PHE A 111 -0.99 -1.72 6.32
N LEU A 112 -0.29 -1.87 5.19
CA LEU A 112 -0.46 -3.04 4.32
C LEU A 112 -0.05 -4.35 5.00
N GLU A 113 1.04 -4.36 5.77
CA GLU A 113 1.48 -5.51 6.57
C GLU A 113 0.45 -5.90 7.64
N SER A 114 -0.21 -4.92 8.26
CA SER A 114 -1.27 -5.19 9.24
C SER A 114 -2.48 -5.89 8.62
N GLU A 115 -2.84 -5.53 7.38
CA GLU A 115 -3.93 -6.16 6.62
C GLU A 115 -3.54 -7.57 6.19
N LEU A 116 -2.29 -7.75 5.73
CA LEU A 116 -1.74 -9.05 5.36
C LEU A 116 -1.76 -10.01 6.56
N MET A 117 -1.29 -9.56 7.72
CA MET A 117 -1.32 -10.35 8.96
C MET A 117 -2.75 -10.76 9.31
N PHE A 118 -3.72 -9.85 9.20
CA PHE A 118 -5.13 -10.16 9.48
C PHE A 118 -5.69 -11.23 8.53
N LEU A 119 -5.41 -11.13 7.23
CA LEU A 119 -5.80 -12.13 6.23
C LEU A 119 -5.24 -13.51 6.52
N GLU A 120 -3.95 -13.59 6.82
CA GLU A 120 -3.26 -14.84 7.08
C GLU A 120 -3.80 -15.54 8.34
N HIS A 121 -4.05 -14.79 9.42
CA HIS A 121 -4.61 -15.33 10.66
C HIS A 121 -6.04 -15.87 10.48
N ARG A 122 -6.90 -15.17 9.72
CA ARG A 122 -8.27 -15.66 9.45
C ARG A 122 -8.27 -16.96 8.64
N ASN A 123 -7.28 -17.17 7.79
CA ASN A 123 -7.16 -18.41 7.02
C ASN A 123 -6.66 -19.62 7.84
N GLN A 124 -5.95 -19.40 8.94
CA GLN A 124 -5.44 -20.47 9.79
C GLN A 124 -6.48 -20.98 10.80
N GLY A 125 -7.50 -20.17 11.10
CA GLY A 125 -8.56 -20.49 12.07
C GLY A 125 -9.85 -21.04 11.47
N SER A 126 -9.87 -21.43 10.18
CA SER A 126 -11.03 -22.05 9.50
C SER A 126 -10.76 -23.49 9.10
#